data_AF-A0AAW0ZZE0-F1
#
_entry.id   AF-A0AAW0ZZE0-F1
#
_cell.length_a   1.000
_cell.length_b   1.000
_cell.length_c   1.000
_cell.angle_alpha   90.00
_cell.angle_beta   90.00
_cell.angle_gamma   90.00
#
_symmetry.space_group_name_H-M   'P 1'
#
loop_
_entity.id
_entity.type
_entity.pdbx_description
1 polymer ?
#
loop_
_entity_poly.entity_id
_entity_poly.type
_entity_poly.pdbx_seq_one_letter_code
_entity_poly.pdbx_strand_id
1 'polypeptide(L)'
;MSFGNQTFLVRHVVGSSSQGYAVKMRSCSILINLVYIITVSYTVSGHPFSFLPRHAVERAAERRSISRQIVEHSSNFLTPLDYGVRKPVEPWTKITQNPVNGIETTLGSKVELECKASGSPPPEIFWFTGSGSYEDLAAYVKASTHSLYDPSEEWKGVARINSKLVIECVTPDDAGLIYCASVSAREVKISTPTVLLVNHEGSTGNCSSESDPIITLYSPTLVANIGATVILPCRASGKPTPQITWLDNYNVPLGLSTNLRHRVLDSGDLLIEELLWEDMGGYTCQAKSENQQQVVSTFLYPLRPEKEVARTVN
;
A
#
# COMPACT_ATOMS: atom_id res chain seq x y z
N MET A 1 -68.70 -59.01 35.86
CA MET A 1 -68.64 -58.03 36.97
C MET A 1 -68.84 -56.65 36.33
N SER A 2 -69.88 -55.84 36.57
CA SER A 2 -70.85 -55.67 37.69
C SER A 2 -70.48 -54.52 38.64
N PHE A 3 -71.01 -53.31 38.36
CA PHE A 3 -71.14 -52.16 39.28
C PHE A 3 -69.80 -51.57 39.82
N GLY A 4 -69.75 -50.35 40.39
CA GLY A 4 -70.76 -49.29 40.51
C GLY A 4 -70.26 -48.14 41.40
N ASN A 5 -70.84 -46.93 41.25
CA ASN A 5 -70.44 -45.70 41.94
C ASN A 5 -70.36 -45.78 43.47
N GLN A 6 -69.57 -44.87 44.08
CA GLN A 6 -70.06 -44.10 45.24
C GLN A 6 -69.56 -42.65 45.22
N THR A 7 -70.37 -41.74 45.77
CA THR A 7 -70.23 -40.28 45.62
C THR A 7 -70.74 -39.53 46.86
N PHE A 8 -69.93 -38.62 47.41
CA PHE A 8 -70.26 -37.61 48.44
C PHE A 8 -69.28 -36.42 48.24
N LEU A 9 -69.59 -35.10 48.20
CA LEU A 9 -70.63 -34.23 48.80
C LEU A 9 -70.50 -34.12 50.33
N VAL A 10 -70.42 -32.95 51.01
CA VAL A 10 -70.43 -31.50 50.65
C VAL A 10 -69.91 -30.70 51.91
N ARG A 11 -69.55 -29.40 52.02
CA ARG A 11 -69.91 -28.10 51.38
C ARG A 11 -68.77 -27.03 51.55
N HIS A 12 -69.12 -25.76 51.36
CA HIS A 12 -68.31 -24.51 51.41
C HIS A 12 -67.95 -24.00 52.83
N VAL A 13 -66.99 -23.05 52.94
CA VAL A 13 -67.22 -21.61 53.29
C VAL A 13 -66.07 -20.69 52.78
N VAL A 14 -66.48 -19.53 52.25
CA VAL A 14 -65.85 -18.23 51.82
C VAL A 14 -64.43 -17.80 52.30
N GLY A 15 -63.67 -17.18 51.37
CA GLY A 15 -62.70 -16.07 51.61
C GLY A 15 -61.19 -16.43 51.54
N SER A 16 -60.26 -15.57 51.11
CA SER A 16 -60.33 -14.23 50.48
C SER A 16 -59.09 -13.98 49.56
N SER A 17 -58.89 -12.76 49.04
CA SER A 17 -57.97 -12.43 47.93
C SER A 17 -56.54 -12.02 48.31
N SER A 18 -55.56 -12.36 47.47
CA SER A 18 -54.37 -11.52 47.20
C SER A 18 -53.80 -11.76 45.79
N GLN A 19 -53.02 -10.82 45.25
CA GLN A 19 -52.58 -10.78 43.85
C GLN A 19 -51.13 -11.24 43.67
N GLY A 20 -50.86 -12.06 42.66
CA GLY A 20 -49.51 -12.38 42.18
C GLY A 20 -49.31 -11.86 40.75
N TYR A 21 -48.38 -10.93 40.54
CA TYR A 21 -48.18 -10.28 39.24
C TYR A 21 -47.29 -11.13 38.31
N ALA A 22 -47.83 -11.51 37.14
CA ALA A 22 -47.06 -12.12 36.07
C ALA A 22 -46.22 -11.07 35.33
N VAL A 23 -44.95 -10.91 35.71
CA VAL A 23 -44.01 -10.00 35.03
C VAL A 23 -43.69 -10.54 33.62
N LYS A 24 -44.21 -9.84 32.62
CA LYS A 24 -44.21 -10.25 31.21
C LYS A 24 -42.82 -10.10 30.59
N MET A 25 -42.19 -11.21 30.20
CA MET A 25 -40.93 -11.18 29.44
C MET A 25 -41.11 -10.38 28.13
N ARG A 26 -40.52 -9.19 28.07
CA ARG A 26 -40.47 -8.32 26.88
C ARG A 26 -39.07 -7.77 26.57
N SER A 27 -38.04 -8.32 27.20
CA SER A 27 -36.64 -7.84 27.13
C SER A 27 -35.70 -8.80 26.38
N CYS A 28 -36.16 -9.32 25.23
CA CYS A 28 -35.35 -10.21 24.38
C CYS A 28 -35.42 -9.78 22.90
N SER A 29 -36.62 -9.53 22.38
CA SER A 29 -36.83 -9.07 20.99
C SER A 29 -36.11 -7.77 20.64
N ILE A 30 -35.87 -6.88 21.60
CA ILE A 30 -35.14 -5.61 21.37
C ILE A 30 -33.64 -5.88 21.19
N LEU A 31 -33.05 -6.76 22.00
CA LEU A 31 -31.65 -7.17 21.86
C LEU A 31 -31.42 -7.95 20.56
N ILE A 32 -32.35 -8.84 20.18
CA ILE A 32 -32.28 -9.57 18.91
C ILE A 32 -32.35 -8.60 17.73
N ASN A 33 -33.26 -7.61 17.75
CA ASN A 33 -33.30 -6.59 16.69
C ASN A 33 -32.05 -5.70 16.67
N LEU A 34 -31.49 -5.33 17.83
CA LEU A 34 -30.24 -4.57 17.89
C LEU A 34 -29.05 -5.36 17.32
N VAL A 35 -28.90 -6.63 17.70
CA VAL A 35 -27.86 -7.50 17.13
C VAL A 35 -28.08 -7.69 15.63
N TYR A 36 -29.32 -7.92 15.18
CA TYR A 36 -29.63 -8.07 13.76
C TYR A 36 -29.36 -6.79 12.97
N ILE A 37 -29.73 -5.62 13.49
CA ILE A 37 -29.42 -4.31 12.88
C ILE A 37 -27.91 -4.08 12.84
N ILE A 38 -27.17 -4.37 13.92
CA ILE A 38 -25.70 -4.24 13.94
C ILE A 38 -25.06 -5.16 12.90
N THR A 39 -25.44 -6.45 12.85
CA THR A 39 -24.90 -7.38 11.84
C THR A 39 -25.28 -6.98 10.42
N VAL A 40 -26.51 -6.51 10.19
CA VAL A 40 -26.93 -6.00 8.87
C VAL A 40 -26.16 -4.74 8.50
N SER A 41 -25.93 -3.82 9.44
CA SER A 41 -25.06 -2.64 9.22
C SER A 41 -23.62 -3.04 8.89
N TYR A 42 -23.07 -4.09 9.50
CA TYR A 42 -21.76 -4.65 9.11
C TYR A 42 -21.76 -5.36 7.74
N THR A 43 -22.92 -5.81 7.24
CA THR A 43 -23.05 -6.33 5.85
C THR A 43 -23.37 -5.26 4.80
N VAL A 44 -23.81 -4.06 5.22
CA VAL A 44 -24.23 -2.96 4.33
C VAL A 44 -23.20 -1.84 4.28
N SER A 45 -22.48 -1.58 5.37
CA SER A 45 -21.21 -0.87 5.33
C SER A 45 -20.15 -1.82 4.80
N GLY A 46 -19.66 -1.58 3.58
CA GLY A 46 -18.49 -2.28 3.05
C GLY A 46 -17.26 -2.14 3.96
N HIS A 47 -16.27 -3.01 3.77
CA HIS A 47 -15.00 -2.88 4.48
C HIS A 47 -14.37 -1.53 4.12
N PRO A 48 -14.03 -0.67 5.11
CA PRO A 48 -13.66 0.71 4.86
C PRO A 48 -12.30 0.78 4.15
N PHE A 49 -12.17 1.71 3.20
CA PHE A 49 -10.93 1.87 2.44
C PHE A 49 -9.77 2.31 3.34
N SER A 50 -8.67 1.56 3.34
CA SER A 50 -7.51 1.83 4.21
C SER A 50 -6.18 1.46 3.56
N PHE A 51 -5.20 2.38 3.58
CA PHE A 51 -3.86 2.13 3.09
C PHE A 51 -3.02 1.26 4.05
N LEU A 52 -2.24 0.35 3.48
CA LEU A 52 -1.32 -0.55 4.17
C LEU A 52 0.14 -0.19 3.83
N PRO A 53 1.00 0.06 4.84
CA PRO A 53 0.66 0.35 6.23
C PRO A 53 -0.05 1.71 6.36
N ARG A 54 -0.71 1.96 7.51
CA ARG A 54 -1.28 3.29 7.82
C ARG A 54 -0.24 4.40 7.62
N HIS A 55 -0.69 5.54 7.11
CA HIS A 55 0.11 6.70 6.70
C HIS A 55 1.07 6.48 5.51
N ALA A 56 0.80 5.51 4.62
CA ALA A 56 1.65 5.26 3.44
C ALA A 56 1.76 6.48 2.50
N VAL A 57 0.68 7.25 2.35
CA VAL A 57 0.58 8.40 1.45
C VAL A 57 1.31 9.62 2.01
N GLU A 58 1.19 9.87 3.31
CA GLU A 58 1.83 10.99 4.01
C GLU A 58 3.37 10.83 3.97
N ARG A 59 3.88 9.62 4.22
CA ARG A 59 5.31 9.30 4.02
C ARG A 59 5.74 9.48 2.54
N ALA A 60 4.83 9.39 1.58
CA ALA A 60 5.13 9.63 0.17
C ALA A 60 5.14 11.12 -0.21
N ALA A 61 4.34 11.94 0.48
CA ALA A 61 4.36 13.40 0.34
C ALA A 61 5.66 13.99 0.92
N GLU A 62 6.09 13.47 2.09
CA GLU A 62 7.35 13.84 2.75
C GLU A 62 8.59 13.58 1.87
N ARG A 63 8.68 12.42 1.19
CA ARG A 63 9.76 12.17 0.23
C ARG A 63 9.75 13.13 -0.97
N ARG A 64 8.56 13.50 -1.46
CA ARG A 64 8.43 14.49 -2.54
C ARG A 64 8.84 15.90 -2.11
N SER A 65 8.52 16.33 -0.89
CA SER A 65 8.95 17.65 -0.42
C SER A 65 10.48 17.76 -0.31
N ILE A 66 11.17 16.68 0.12
CA ILE A 66 12.64 16.59 0.10
C ILE A 66 13.18 16.72 -1.35
N SER A 67 12.56 16.04 -2.31
CA SER A 67 12.92 16.09 -3.73
C SER A 67 12.80 17.52 -4.28
N ARG A 68 11.68 18.17 -3.98
CA ARG A 68 11.35 19.52 -4.43
C ARG A 68 12.28 20.59 -3.83
N GLN A 69 12.62 20.48 -2.55
CA GLN A 69 13.57 21.40 -1.89
C GLN A 69 14.96 21.40 -2.55
N ILE A 70 15.43 20.25 -3.04
CA ILE A 70 16.69 20.15 -3.81
C ILE A 70 16.59 20.91 -5.12
N VAL A 71 15.51 20.69 -5.89
CA VAL A 71 15.29 21.34 -7.19
C VAL A 71 15.15 22.86 -7.03
N GLU A 72 14.44 23.33 -6.01
CA GLU A 72 14.34 24.75 -5.69
C GLU A 72 15.72 25.33 -5.28
N HIS A 73 16.56 24.58 -4.56
CA HIS A 73 17.91 25.03 -4.20
C HIS A 73 18.85 25.15 -5.41
N SER A 74 18.89 24.14 -6.29
CA SER A 74 19.74 24.14 -7.50
C SER A 74 19.29 25.15 -8.57
N SER A 75 17.99 25.48 -8.62
CA SER A 75 17.44 26.45 -9.58
C SER A 75 18.01 27.87 -9.49
N ASN A 76 18.69 28.22 -8.40
CA ASN A 76 19.27 29.56 -8.19
C ASN A 76 20.45 29.90 -9.12
N PHE A 77 20.91 28.97 -9.98
CA PHE A 77 22.11 29.14 -10.81
C PHE A 77 21.90 29.17 -12.33
N LEU A 78 20.69 28.93 -12.85
CA LEU A 78 20.42 28.91 -14.30
C LEU A 78 19.11 29.62 -14.66
N THR A 79 19.19 30.63 -15.54
CA THR A 79 18.00 31.21 -16.16
C THR A 79 17.39 30.24 -17.17
N PRO A 80 16.05 30.08 -17.24
CA PRO A 80 15.42 29.22 -18.23
C PRO A 80 15.78 29.64 -19.67
N LEU A 81 16.36 28.73 -20.44
CA LEU A 81 16.43 28.85 -21.89
C LEU A 81 15.04 28.54 -22.45
N ASP A 82 14.43 29.53 -23.12
CA ASP A 82 13.13 29.41 -23.78
C ASP A 82 13.21 28.48 -25.00
N TYR A 83 13.17 27.17 -24.73
CA TYR A 83 12.89 26.15 -25.74
C TYR A 83 11.37 25.99 -25.88
N GLY A 84 10.89 26.00 -27.13
CA GLY A 84 9.47 26.10 -27.45
C GLY A 84 8.58 25.10 -26.71
N VAL A 85 7.39 25.56 -26.33
CA VAL A 85 6.42 24.82 -25.50
C VAL A 85 6.07 23.47 -26.13
N ARG A 86 6.76 22.43 -25.69
CA ARG A 86 6.38 21.04 -25.99
C ARG A 86 4.99 20.78 -25.43
N LYS A 87 4.19 20.01 -26.16
CA LYS A 87 3.01 19.38 -25.55
C LYS A 87 3.52 18.45 -24.43
N PRO A 88 3.01 18.56 -23.19
CA PRO A 88 3.37 17.64 -22.13
C PRO A 88 3.10 16.20 -22.58
N VAL A 89 4.03 15.30 -22.30
CA VAL A 89 3.78 13.86 -22.46
C VAL A 89 2.73 13.47 -21.43
N GLU A 90 1.59 12.96 -21.88
CA GLU A 90 0.50 12.57 -20.99
C GLU A 90 0.98 11.50 -19.99
N PRO A 91 0.81 11.73 -18.67
CA PRO A 91 1.21 10.74 -17.68
C PRO A 91 0.48 9.42 -17.88
N TRP A 92 1.19 8.32 -17.67
CA TRP A 92 0.62 6.98 -17.73
C TRP A 92 1.16 6.09 -16.62
N THR A 93 0.35 5.12 -16.23
CA THR A 93 0.77 3.97 -15.43
C THR A 93 0.01 2.73 -15.88
N LYS A 94 0.66 1.58 -15.78
CA LYS A 94 0.11 0.26 -16.06
C LYS A 94 0.61 -0.74 -15.02
N ILE A 95 -0.31 -1.44 -14.38
CA ILE A 95 0.02 -2.66 -13.62
C ILE A 95 0.37 -3.75 -14.63
N THR A 96 1.56 -4.32 -14.48
CA THR A 96 2.15 -5.35 -15.36
C THR A 96 2.13 -6.74 -14.75
N GLN A 97 1.97 -6.81 -13.42
CA GLN A 97 1.70 -8.02 -12.66
C GLN A 97 0.79 -7.63 -11.49
N ASN A 98 -0.40 -8.23 -11.44
CA ASN A 98 -1.30 -8.18 -10.29
C ASN A 98 -0.78 -9.10 -9.17
N PRO A 99 -1.20 -8.90 -7.91
CA PRO A 99 -1.04 -9.92 -6.88
C PRO A 99 -1.86 -11.18 -7.21
N VAL A 100 -1.62 -12.26 -6.47
CA VAL A 100 -2.39 -13.50 -6.61
C VAL A 100 -3.86 -13.28 -6.27
N ASN A 101 -4.78 -13.89 -7.02
CA ASN A 101 -6.22 -13.60 -6.88
C ASN A 101 -6.84 -14.06 -5.55
N GLY A 102 -6.20 -14.98 -4.82
CA GLY A 102 -6.64 -15.41 -3.50
C GLY A 102 -5.60 -16.22 -2.75
N ILE A 103 -5.71 -16.21 -1.42
CA ILE A 103 -4.89 -16.98 -0.47
C ILE A 103 -5.81 -17.49 0.64
N GLU A 104 -5.74 -18.78 0.93
CA GLU A 104 -6.26 -19.39 2.15
C GLU A 104 -5.10 -19.63 3.12
N THR A 105 -5.22 -19.18 4.37
CA THR A 105 -4.16 -19.27 5.38
C THR A 105 -4.72 -19.39 6.79
N THR A 106 -3.90 -19.79 7.76
CA THR A 106 -4.24 -19.82 9.19
C THR A 106 -3.78 -18.57 9.94
N LEU A 107 -4.36 -18.33 11.13
CA LEU A 107 -3.83 -17.36 12.10
C LEU A 107 -2.36 -17.62 12.42
N GLY A 108 -1.57 -16.54 12.51
CA GLY A 108 -0.13 -16.60 12.82
C GLY A 108 0.79 -16.77 11.60
N SER A 109 0.25 -17.14 10.43
CA SER A 109 1.04 -17.31 9.21
C SER A 109 1.57 -16.00 8.64
N LYS A 110 2.68 -16.07 7.91
CA LYS A 110 3.24 -14.99 7.09
C LYS A 110 2.66 -15.04 5.67
N VAL A 111 2.27 -13.89 5.12
CA VAL A 111 1.78 -13.73 3.73
C VAL A 111 2.61 -12.68 2.98
N GLU A 112 3.06 -13.02 1.77
CA GLU A 112 3.70 -12.08 0.84
C GLU A 112 2.86 -11.94 -0.44
N LEU A 113 2.46 -10.72 -0.80
CA LEU A 113 1.83 -10.39 -2.08
C LEU A 113 2.79 -9.56 -2.92
N GLU A 114 2.85 -9.78 -4.23
CA GLU A 114 3.71 -9.00 -5.14
C GLU A 114 2.89 -8.26 -6.20
N CYS A 115 3.21 -6.98 -6.43
CA CYS A 115 2.65 -6.16 -7.50
C CYS A 115 3.79 -5.52 -8.29
N LYS A 116 3.72 -5.56 -9.63
CA LYS A 116 4.71 -4.89 -10.50
C LYS A 116 4.02 -3.95 -11.47
N ALA A 117 4.39 -2.68 -11.46
CA ALA A 117 3.85 -1.68 -12.39
C ALA A 117 4.95 -1.00 -13.21
N SER A 118 4.54 -0.20 -14.18
CA SER A 118 5.44 0.70 -14.92
C SER A 118 4.68 1.97 -15.29
N GLY A 119 5.39 3.10 -15.36
CA GLY A 119 4.77 4.39 -15.63
C GLY A 119 5.76 5.48 -15.99
N SER A 120 5.22 6.54 -16.58
CA SER A 120 5.87 7.84 -16.81
C SER A 120 4.96 8.93 -16.23
N PRO A 121 5.38 9.71 -15.23
CA PRO A 121 6.59 9.56 -14.41
C PRO A 121 6.69 8.20 -13.68
N PRO A 122 7.83 7.88 -13.03
CA PRO A 122 7.96 6.70 -12.16
C PRO A 122 6.81 6.62 -11.14
N PRO A 123 6.03 5.52 -11.10
CA PRO A 123 4.84 5.47 -10.26
C PRO A 123 5.17 5.15 -8.79
N GLU A 124 4.47 5.75 -7.84
CA GLU A 124 4.41 5.21 -6.48
C GLU A 124 3.40 4.04 -6.44
N ILE A 125 3.68 3.06 -5.58
CA ILE A 125 2.84 1.87 -5.39
C ILE A 125 2.30 1.88 -3.96
N PHE A 126 0.98 1.71 -3.84
CA PHE A 126 0.28 1.67 -2.56
C PHE A 126 -0.52 0.39 -2.45
N TRP A 127 -0.44 -0.27 -1.29
CA TRP A 127 -1.34 -1.36 -0.94
C TRP A 127 -2.50 -0.81 -0.12
N PHE A 128 -3.70 -1.32 -0.34
CA PHE A 128 -4.89 -0.89 0.40
C PHE A 128 -5.97 -1.98 0.45
N THR A 129 -6.82 -1.92 1.46
CA THR A 129 -7.99 -2.80 1.64
C THR A 129 -9.30 -2.05 1.43
N GLY A 130 -10.39 -2.80 1.29
CA GLY A 130 -11.76 -2.31 1.35
C GLY A 130 -12.68 -2.96 0.31
N SER A 131 -13.90 -2.46 0.16
CA SER A 131 -14.87 -3.00 -0.82
C SER A 131 -15.74 -1.92 -1.46
N GLY A 132 -15.81 -1.91 -2.79
CA GLY A 132 -16.63 -0.99 -3.59
C GLY A 132 -16.51 -1.30 -5.08
N SER A 133 -17.04 -0.42 -5.94
CA SER A 133 -16.80 -0.49 -7.39
C SER A 133 -15.35 -0.09 -7.73
N TYR A 134 -14.93 -0.33 -8.97
CA TYR A 134 -13.63 0.15 -9.46
C TYR A 134 -13.55 1.69 -9.39
N GLU A 135 -14.69 2.34 -9.64
CA GLU A 135 -14.88 3.79 -9.59
C GLU A 135 -14.71 4.33 -8.17
N ASP A 136 -15.29 3.67 -7.15
CA ASP A 136 -15.12 4.04 -5.73
C ASP A 136 -13.67 3.89 -5.27
N LEU A 137 -13.04 2.75 -5.59
CA LEU A 137 -11.65 2.45 -5.27
C LEU A 137 -10.71 3.48 -5.94
N ALA A 138 -10.96 3.82 -7.22
CA ALA A 138 -10.18 4.81 -7.95
C ALA A 138 -10.41 6.23 -7.43
N ALA A 139 -11.63 6.59 -7.02
CA ALA A 139 -11.93 7.87 -6.41
C ALA A 139 -11.24 8.04 -5.05
N TYR A 140 -11.29 7.00 -4.19
CA TYR A 140 -10.56 6.98 -2.91
C TYR A 140 -9.07 7.22 -3.11
N VAL A 141 -8.41 6.41 -3.95
CA VAL A 141 -6.97 6.54 -4.20
C VAL A 141 -6.63 7.92 -4.75
N LYS A 142 -7.36 8.41 -5.78
CA LYS A 142 -7.13 9.75 -6.36
C LYS A 142 -7.29 10.88 -5.35
N ALA A 143 -8.28 10.80 -4.47
CA ALA A 143 -8.52 11.81 -3.44
C ALA A 143 -7.37 11.83 -2.40
N SER A 144 -6.98 10.66 -1.90
CA SER A 144 -5.89 10.56 -0.92
C SER A 144 -4.53 10.94 -1.51
N THR A 145 -4.18 10.50 -2.72
CA THR A 145 -2.86 10.76 -3.32
C THR A 145 -2.76 12.08 -4.08
N HIS A 146 -3.76 12.98 -4.01
CA HIS A 146 -3.72 14.27 -4.70
C HIS A 146 -2.49 15.11 -4.29
N SER A 147 -2.05 15.03 -3.04
CA SER A 147 -0.85 15.73 -2.53
C SER A 147 0.47 15.26 -3.17
N LEU A 148 0.46 14.14 -3.90
CA LEU A 148 1.63 13.62 -4.61
C LEU A 148 1.74 14.12 -6.05
N TYR A 149 0.74 14.87 -6.54
CA TYR A 149 0.77 15.49 -7.86
C TYR A 149 1.31 16.91 -7.77
N ASP A 150 2.53 17.11 -8.27
CA ASP A 150 3.08 18.44 -8.53
C ASP A 150 2.95 18.77 -10.03
N PRO A 151 2.25 19.86 -10.43
CA PRO A 151 2.20 20.30 -11.82
C PRO A 151 3.48 20.96 -12.33
N SER A 152 4.44 21.28 -11.46
CA SER A 152 5.70 21.94 -11.81
C SER A 152 6.89 20.99 -11.99
N GLU A 153 6.79 19.75 -11.50
CA GLU A 153 7.85 18.74 -11.69
C GLU A 153 7.79 18.12 -13.10
N GLU A 154 8.65 18.61 -14.01
CA GLU A 154 8.75 18.14 -15.40
C GLU A 154 9.48 16.78 -15.54
N TRP A 155 9.01 15.75 -14.83
CA TRP A 155 9.59 14.42 -14.77
C TRP A 155 9.65 13.72 -16.13
N LYS A 156 10.84 13.67 -16.74
CA LYS A 156 11.13 12.99 -18.02
C LYS A 156 11.77 11.62 -17.77
N GLY A 157 11.03 10.71 -17.15
CA GLY A 157 11.52 9.37 -16.84
C GLY A 157 10.45 8.30 -16.80
N VAL A 158 10.86 7.06 -17.09
CA VAL A 158 10.02 5.86 -17.04
C VAL A 158 10.68 4.85 -16.12
N ALA A 159 9.93 4.29 -15.17
CA ALA A 159 10.42 3.23 -14.32
C ALA A 159 9.50 2.00 -14.36
N ARG A 160 10.11 0.82 -14.18
CA ARG A 160 9.43 -0.37 -13.68
C ARG A 160 9.62 -0.40 -12.17
N ILE A 161 8.53 -0.61 -11.42
CA ILE A 161 8.54 -0.66 -9.96
C ILE A 161 7.96 -2.01 -9.52
N ASN A 162 8.70 -2.70 -8.65
CA ASN A 162 8.30 -3.95 -8.02
C ASN A 162 8.01 -3.65 -6.54
N SER A 163 6.83 -4.01 -6.05
CA SER A 163 6.45 -3.89 -4.64
C SER A 163 5.98 -5.22 -4.07
N LYS A 164 6.26 -5.45 -2.78
CA LYS A 164 5.65 -6.48 -1.97
C LYS A 164 4.87 -5.88 -0.80
N LEU A 165 3.71 -6.46 -0.50
CA LEU A 165 3.10 -6.39 0.83
C LEU A 165 3.56 -7.62 1.62
N VAL A 166 4.01 -7.41 2.86
CA VAL A 166 4.34 -8.48 3.81
C VAL A 166 3.42 -8.33 5.02
N ILE A 167 2.57 -9.31 5.24
CA ILE A 167 1.80 -9.47 6.48
C ILE A 167 2.54 -10.53 7.29
N GLU A 168 3.33 -10.09 8.27
CA GLU A 168 4.25 -10.98 9.00
C GLU A 168 3.54 -12.01 9.89
N CYS A 169 2.37 -11.63 10.41
CA CYS A 169 1.53 -12.48 11.23
C CYS A 169 0.07 -12.15 10.93
N VAL A 170 -0.62 -13.06 10.23
CA VAL A 170 -2.02 -12.88 9.83
C VAL A 170 -2.95 -12.97 11.04
N THR A 171 -3.80 -11.96 11.15
CA THR A 171 -4.87 -11.79 12.15
C THR A 171 -6.26 -11.90 11.48
N PRO A 172 -7.38 -11.91 12.24
CA PRO A 172 -8.72 -11.84 11.64
C PRO A 172 -8.97 -10.55 10.85
N ASP A 173 -8.36 -9.44 11.27
CA ASP A 173 -8.57 -8.10 10.68
C ASP A 173 -7.89 -7.93 9.31
N ASP A 174 -6.98 -8.85 8.93
CA ASP A 174 -6.35 -8.89 7.60
C ASP A 174 -7.25 -9.54 6.53
N ALA A 175 -8.32 -10.22 6.92
CA ALA A 175 -9.22 -10.94 6.00
C ALA A 175 -10.00 -9.98 5.09
N GLY A 176 -10.25 -10.39 3.85
CA GLY A 176 -11.04 -9.63 2.87
C GLY A 176 -10.31 -9.38 1.56
N LEU A 177 -10.47 -8.18 1.00
CA LEU A 177 -9.94 -7.81 -0.31
C LEU A 177 -8.74 -6.86 -0.17
N ILE A 178 -7.58 -7.29 -0.68
CA ILE A 178 -6.34 -6.50 -0.73
C ILE A 178 -6.05 -6.11 -2.19
N TYR A 179 -5.77 -4.83 -2.41
CA TYR A 179 -5.49 -4.24 -3.72
C TYR A 179 -4.11 -3.59 -3.76
N CYS A 180 -3.52 -3.57 -4.96
CA CYS A 180 -2.39 -2.72 -5.31
C CYS A 180 -2.90 -1.56 -6.18
N ALA A 181 -2.61 -0.32 -5.78
CA ALA A 181 -2.76 0.87 -6.62
C ALA A 181 -1.39 1.31 -7.13
N SER A 182 -1.32 1.65 -8.42
CA SER A 182 -0.18 2.31 -9.04
C SER A 182 -0.58 3.73 -9.43
N VAL A 183 0.20 4.72 -9.00
CA VAL A 183 -0.11 6.15 -9.13
C VAL A 183 1.04 6.86 -9.84
N SER A 184 0.75 7.42 -11.01
CA SER A 184 1.68 8.21 -11.83
C SER A 184 1.07 9.58 -12.11
N ALA A 185 1.59 10.63 -11.47
CA ALA A 185 1.02 11.97 -11.47
C ALA A 185 -0.47 11.97 -11.09
N ARG A 186 -1.39 12.10 -12.07
CA ARG A 186 -2.86 12.03 -11.88
C ARG A 186 -3.48 10.70 -12.28
N GLU A 187 -2.73 9.87 -13.00
CA GLU A 187 -3.20 8.57 -13.46
C GLU A 187 -3.09 7.52 -12.36
N VAL A 188 -4.18 6.79 -12.20
CA VAL A 188 -4.31 5.69 -11.23
C VAL A 188 -4.79 4.46 -11.98
N LYS A 189 -4.17 3.32 -11.67
CA LYS A 189 -4.66 1.98 -12.02
C LYS A 189 -4.64 1.13 -10.75
N ILE A 190 -5.66 0.30 -10.58
CA ILE A 190 -5.83 -0.61 -9.44
C ILE A 190 -5.81 -2.04 -9.95
N SER A 191 -5.22 -2.95 -9.18
CA SER A 191 -5.07 -4.36 -9.54
C SER A 191 -6.39 -5.13 -9.46
N THR A 192 -6.38 -6.36 -9.96
CA THR A 192 -7.32 -7.37 -9.41
C THR A 192 -7.05 -7.55 -7.91
N PRO A 193 -8.08 -7.77 -7.08
CA PRO A 193 -7.88 -8.01 -5.65
C PRO A 193 -7.27 -9.39 -5.39
N THR A 194 -6.52 -9.49 -4.29
CA THR A 194 -6.35 -10.75 -3.56
C THR A 194 -7.51 -10.91 -2.59
N VAL A 195 -8.21 -12.04 -2.65
CA VAL A 195 -9.11 -12.51 -1.58
C VAL A 195 -8.26 -13.21 -0.51
N LEU A 196 -8.06 -12.59 0.65
CA LEU A 196 -7.38 -13.22 1.79
C LEU A 196 -8.42 -13.85 2.73
N LEU A 197 -8.40 -15.18 2.81
CA LEU A 197 -9.25 -15.99 3.68
C LEU A 197 -8.43 -16.52 4.86
N VAL A 198 -8.90 -16.25 6.08
CA VAL A 198 -8.19 -16.57 7.32
C VAL A 198 -8.96 -17.63 8.11
N ASN A 199 -8.35 -18.81 8.22
CA ASN A 199 -8.88 -19.94 8.97
C ASN A 199 -8.50 -19.83 10.45
N HIS A 200 -9.51 -19.85 11.32
CA HIS A 200 -9.36 -19.67 12.77
C HIS A 200 -9.37 -20.99 13.56
N GLU A 201 -9.55 -22.13 12.90
CA GLU A 201 -9.63 -23.43 13.57
C GLU A 201 -8.25 -23.88 14.09
N GLY A 202 -8.18 -24.19 15.39
CA GLY A 202 -7.03 -24.85 16.02
C GLY A 202 -5.76 -24.01 16.27
N SER A 203 -5.62 -22.83 15.67
CA SER A 203 -4.40 -22.00 15.82
C SER A 203 -4.54 -20.92 16.90
N THR A 204 -3.76 -21.03 17.98
CA THR A 204 -3.38 -19.86 18.79
C THR A 204 -2.29 -19.09 18.04
N GLY A 205 -2.67 -18.02 17.34
CA GLY A 205 -1.78 -17.25 16.45
C GLY A 205 -0.63 -16.53 17.17
N ASN A 206 0.42 -17.28 17.49
CA ASN A 206 1.63 -16.76 18.15
C ASN A 206 2.55 -16.09 17.12
N CYS A 207 2.46 -14.77 17.00
CA CYS A 207 3.37 -13.97 16.18
C CYS A 207 4.80 -13.97 16.73
N SER A 208 5.80 -14.18 15.87
CA SER A 208 7.21 -13.91 16.21
C SER A 208 7.47 -12.41 16.46
N SER A 209 8.37 -12.13 17.39
CA SER A 209 8.95 -10.79 17.62
C SER A 209 9.94 -10.39 16.53
N GLU A 210 10.60 -11.36 15.91
CA GLU A 210 11.63 -11.19 14.87
C GLU A 210 11.12 -11.63 13.49
N SER A 211 11.68 -11.06 12.42
CA SER A 211 11.47 -11.51 11.04
C SER A 211 12.55 -11.03 10.05
N ASP A 212 12.78 -11.86 9.03
CA ASP A 212 13.79 -11.70 7.99
C ASP A 212 13.71 -10.35 7.23
N PRO A 213 14.84 -9.77 6.79
CA PRO A 213 14.86 -8.56 5.98
C PRO A 213 14.34 -8.82 4.55
N ILE A 214 13.20 -8.22 4.20
CA ILE A 214 12.53 -8.36 2.90
C ILE A 214 12.42 -6.99 2.24
N ILE A 215 12.93 -6.85 1.03
CA ILE A 215 12.81 -5.61 0.23
C ILE A 215 11.39 -5.55 -0.36
N THR A 216 10.61 -4.58 0.12
CA THR A 216 9.18 -4.38 -0.16
C THR A 216 8.90 -3.35 -1.26
N LEU A 217 9.91 -2.59 -1.67
CA LEU A 217 9.84 -1.75 -2.87
C LEU A 217 11.22 -1.60 -3.49
N TYR A 218 11.33 -1.79 -4.80
CA TYR A 218 12.51 -1.38 -5.59
C TYR A 218 12.17 -1.17 -7.07
N SER A 219 13.08 -0.54 -7.81
CA SER A 219 13.00 -0.42 -9.27
C SER A 219 14.03 -1.32 -9.94
N PRO A 220 13.67 -2.40 -10.66
CA PRO A 220 14.65 -3.15 -11.45
C PRO A 220 15.22 -2.33 -12.63
N THR A 221 14.51 -1.31 -13.11
CA THR A 221 14.95 -0.49 -14.25
C THR A 221 14.30 0.89 -14.22
N LEU A 222 15.12 1.94 -14.31
CA LEU A 222 14.70 3.33 -14.43
C LEU A 222 15.47 4.00 -15.57
N VAL A 223 14.74 4.68 -16.46
CA VAL A 223 15.31 5.56 -17.48
C VAL A 223 14.86 6.99 -17.20
N ALA A 224 15.75 7.96 -17.29
CA ALA A 224 15.43 9.36 -17.02
C ALA A 224 16.36 10.29 -17.80
N ASN A 225 15.90 11.50 -18.14
CA ASN A 225 16.73 12.45 -18.89
C ASN A 225 17.95 12.92 -18.09
N ILE A 226 19.07 13.10 -18.81
CA ILE A 226 20.27 13.79 -18.31
C ILE A 226 19.88 15.18 -17.77
N GLY A 227 20.42 15.52 -16.59
CA GLY A 227 20.12 16.74 -15.84
C GLY A 227 18.92 16.64 -14.90
N ALA A 228 18.13 15.56 -14.92
CA ALA A 228 17.06 15.34 -13.95
C ALA A 228 17.60 14.85 -12.60
N THR A 229 16.99 15.25 -11.50
CA THR A 229 17.11 14.52 -10.22
C THR A 229 16.38 13.18 -10.36
N VAL A 230 16.93 12.12 -9.81
CA VAL A 230 16.39 10.75 -9.88
C VAL A 230 16.31 10.16 -8.47
N ILE A 231 15.29 9.35 -8.20
CA ILE A 231 15.19 8.53 -7.00
C ILE A 231 15.06 7.06 -7.40
N LEU A 232 16.01 6.24 -6.94
CA LEU A 232 15.97 4.79 -7.04
C LEU A 232 15.37 4.27 -5.72
N PRO A 233 14.12 3.77 -5.70
CA PRO A 233 13.52 3.33 -4.46
C PRO A 233 14.20 2.06 -3.94
N CYS A 234 14.39 1.98 -2.62
CA CYS A 234 14.66 0.73 -1.93
C CYS A 234 14.17 0.79 -0.49
N ARG A 235 13.13 0.00 -0.19
CA ARG A 235 12.47 -0.04 1.12
C ARG A 235 12.38 -1.49 1.57
N ALA A 236 12.54 -1.74 2.87
CA ALA A 236 12.48 -3.09 3.42
C ALA A 236 11.64 -3.16 4.70
N SER A 237 11.07 -4.33 4.96
CA SER A 237 10.46 -4.74 6.23
C SER A 237 11.28 -5.86 6.87
N GLY A 238 11.19 -5.95 8.19
CA GLY A 238 11.86 -6.99 9.00
C GLY A 238 11.85 -6.55 10.47
N LYS A 239 12.19 -7.46 11.37
CA LYS A 239 12.37 -7.17 12.81
C LYS A 239 13.64 -7.89 13.31
N PRO A 240 14.69 -7.17 13.76
CA PRO A 240 14.83 -5.71 13.78
C PRO A 240 14.68 -5.02 12.41
N THR A 241 14.37 -3.73 12.41
CA THR A 241 14.22 -2.91 11.19
C THR A 241 15.50 -3.01 10.33
N PRO A 242 15.42 -3.43 9.06
CA PRO A 242 16.61 -3.61 8.24
C PRO A 242 17.33 -2.29 7.96
N GLN A 243 18.65 -2.28 8.14
CA GLN A 243 19.50 -1.19 7.68
C GLN A 243 19.62 -1.26 6.15
N ILE A 244 19.25 -0.18 5.47
CA ILE A 244 19.47 -0.03 4.03
C ILE A 244 20.86 0.57 3.78
N THR A 245 21.59 -0.02 2.84
CA THR A 245 22.85 0.50 2.30
C THR A 245 22.88 0.34 0.78
N TRP A 246 23.68 1.13 0.10
CA TRP A 246 23.77 1.14 -1.36
C TRP A 246 25.21 1.04 -1.86
N LEU A 247 25.40 0.29 -2.94
CA LEU A 247 26.57 0.38 -3.80
C LEU A 247 26.22 1.18 -5.07
N ASP A 248 27.17 1.98 -5.55
CA ASP A 248 27.06 2.69 -6.83
C ASP A 248 27.25 1.79 -8.07
N ASN A 249 27.22 2.39 -9.26
CA ASN A 249 27.42 1.70 -10.53
C ASN A 249 28.85 1.11 -10.72
N TYR A 250 29.80 1.41 -9.84
CA TYR A 250 31.13 0.81 -9.76
C TYR A 250 31.25 -0.24 -8.64
N ASN A 251 30.14 -0.54 -7.95
CA ASN A 251 30.04 -1.38 -6.75
C ASN A 251 30.75 -0.81 -5.50
N VAL A 252 31.03 0.49 -5.45
CA VAL A 252 31.60 1.15 -4.28
C VAL A 252 30.47 1.50 -3.29
N PRO A 253 30.61 1.20 -1.98
CA PRO A 253 29.62 1.61 -0.99
C PRO A 253 29.48 3.14 -0.95
N LEU A 254 28.26 3.67 -1.07
CA LEU A 254 28.05 5.11 -1.18
C LEU A 254 28.50 5.91 0.06
N GLY A 255 28.51 5.29 1.25
CA GLY A 255 29.11 5.88 2.45
C GLY A 255 30.63 6.08 2.40
N LEU A 256 31.29 5.59 1.35
CA LEU A 256 32.71 5.79 1.04
C LEU A 256 32.92 6.53 -0.30
N SER A 257 31.85 6.87 -1.02
CA SER A 257 31.92 7.57 -2.30
C SER A 257 32.10 9.07 -2.09
N THR A 258 32.90 9.70 -2.95
CA THR A 258 33.14 11.16 -2.91
C THR A 258 32.13 11.96 -3.75
N ASN A 259 31.13 11.31 -4.34
CA ASN A 259 30.15 11.97 -5.21
C ASN A 259 29.01 12.61 -4.38
N LEU A 260 29.09 13.93 -4.18
CA LEU A 260 28.13 14.70 -3.38
C LEU A 260 26.70 14.72 -3.94
N ARG A 261 26.50 14.36 -5.22
CA ARG A 261 25.17 14.27 -5.85
C ARG A 261 24.38 13.01 -5.43
N HIS A 262 25.04 12.03 -4.81
CA HIS A 262 24.44 10.74 -4.45
C HIS A 262 24.13 10.71 -2.95
N ARG A 263 22.84 10.66 -2.58
CA ARG A 263 22.40 10.69 -1.19
C ARG A 263 21.36 9.61 -0.89
N VAL A 264 21.66 8.73 0.05
CA VAL A 264 20.65 7.82 0.61
C VAL A 264 19.75 8.63 1.56
N LEU A 265 18.43 8.54 1.37
CA LEU A 265 17.43 9.21 2.19
C LEU A 265 17.04 8.34 3.40
N ASP A 266 16.42 8.93 4.42
CA ASP A 266 15.94 8.22 5.62
C ASP A 266 14.90 7.12 5.31
N SER A 267 14.28 7.15 4.13
CA SER A 267 13.39 6.09 3.63
C SER A 267 14.13 4.85 3.10
N GLY A 268 15.45 4.90 2.97
CA GLY A 268 16.29 3.91 2.27
C GLY A 268 16.40 4.14 0.76
N ASP A 269 15.60 5.04 0.19
CA ASP A 269 15.64 5.35 -1.24
C ASP A 269 16.93 6.14 -1.58
N LEU A 270 17.57 5.83 -2.72
CA LEU A 270 18.78 6.54 -3.19
C LEU A 270 18.39 7.67 -4.13
N LEU A 271 18.73 8.91 -3.75
CA LEU A 271 18.58 10.11 -4.56
C LEU A 271 19.90 10.42 -5.30
N ILE A 272 19.79 10.78 -6.59
CA ILE A 272 20.89 11.18 -7.48
C ILE A 272 20.51 12.52 -8.10
N GLU A 273 21.27 13.57 -7.79
CA GLU A 273 21.09 14.93 -8.31
C GLU A 273 21.78 15.08 -9.68
N GLU A 274 21.22 15.93 -10.56
CA GLU A 274 21.80 16.28 -11.88
C GLU A 274 22.30 15.07 -12.69
N LEU A 275 21.42 14.11 -13.03
CA LEU A 275 21.81 12.84 -13.67
C LEU A 275 22.76 13.03 -14.87
N LEU A 276 23.96 12.45 -14.79
CA LEU A 276 24.98 12.48 -15.84
C LEU A 276 24.98 11.18 -16.64
N TRP A 277 25.73 11.13 -17.75
CA TRP A 277 25.90 9.90 -18.53
C TRP A 277 26.75 8.86 -17.78
N GLU A 278 27.70 9.36 -16.99
CA GLU A 278 28.65 8.62 -16.14
C GLU A 278 27.96 7.93 -14.95
N ASP A 279 26.72 8.31 -14.64
CA ASP A 279 25.87 7.67 -13.63
C ASP A 279 25.17 6.41 -14.17
N MET A 280 25.29 6.09 -15.47
CA MET A 280 24.71 4.88 -16.06
C MET A 280 25.26 3.60 -15.41
N GLY A 281 24.38 2.65 -15.08
CA GLY A 281 24.80 1.31 -14.64
C GLY A 281 23.87 0.68 -13.62
N GLY A 282 24.37 -0.36 -12.94
CA GLY A 282 23.63 -1.12 -11.93
C GLY A 282 23.93 -0.65 -10.51
N TYR A 283 23.02 0.08 -9.89
CA TYR A 283 23.09 0.44 -8.46
C TYR A 283 22.53 -0.70 -7.64
N THR A 284 23.18 -1.07 -6.53
CA THR A 284 22.78 -2.26 -5.75
C THR A 284 22.39 -1.86 -4.33
N CYS A 285 21.11 -2.06 -4.00
CA CYS A 285 20.59 -1.89 -2.66
C CYS A 285 20.79 -3.18 -1.84
N GLN A 286 21.16 -3.00 -0.57
CA GLN A 286 21.36 -4.06 0.40
C GLN A 286 20.57 -3.75 1.66
N ALA A 287 19.58 -4.59 1.98
CA ALA A 287 18.83 -4.54 3.22
C ALA A 287 19.36 -5.61 4.18
N LYS A 288 19.95 -5.19 5.31
CA LYS A 288 20.55 -6.10 6.30
C LYS A 288 19.81 -6.00 7.63
N SER A 289 19.45 -7.14 8.22
CA SER A 289 19.02 -7.22 9.61
C SER A 289 19.75 -8.37 10.31
N GLU A 290 20.43 -8.06 11.40
CA GLU A 290 21.32 -8.97 12.15
C GLU A 290 22.29 -9.76 11.24
N ASN A 291 22.10 -11.08 11.15
CA ASN A 291 22.90 -12.01 10.35
C ASN A 291 22.32 -12.27 8.94
N GLN A 292 21.19 -11.66 8.61
CA GLN A 292 20.49 -11.84 7.33
C GLN A 292 20.61 -10.62 6.43
N GLN A 293 20.55 -10.85 5.11
CA GLN A 293 20.69 -9.81 4.11
C GLN A 293 19.91 -10.16 2.84
N GLN A 294 19.18 -9.19 2.29
CA GLN A 294 18.59 -9.25 0.96
C GLN A 294 19.18 -8.16 0.07
N VAL A 295 19.31 -8.46 -1.23
CA VAL A 295 20.00 -7.61 -2.21
C VAL A 295 19.15 -7.50 -3.47
N VAL A 296 19.03 -6.31 -4.03
CA VAL A 296 18.43 -6.04 -5.34
C VAL A 296 19.27 -5.02 -6.10
N SER A 297 19.21 -5.06 -7.44
CA SER A 297 19.90 -4.09 -8.29
C SER A 297 18.94 -3.35 -9.22
N THR A 298 19.22 -2.06 -9.39
CA THR A 298 18.48 -1.11 -10.23
C THR A 298 19.36 -0.75 -11.43
N PHE A 299 18.93 -1.06 -12.66
CA PHE A 299 19.62 -0.53 -13.84
C PHE A 299 19.13 0.89 -14.14
N LEU A 300 20.04 1.86 -14.07
CA LEU A 300 19.81 3.27 -14.37
C LEU A 300 20.36 3.62 -15.76
N TYR A 301 19.52 4.17 -16.63
CA TYR A 301 19.92 4.57 -17.99
C TYR A 301 19.59 6.05 -18.27
N PRO A 302 20.61 6.93 -18.36
CA PRO A 302 20.45 8.33 -18.72
C PRO A 302 20.01 8.50 -20.18
N LEU A 303 18.84 9.10 -20.39
CA LEU A 303 18.32 9.47 -21.70
C LEU A 303 18.88 10.84 -22.12
N ARG A 304 19.36 10.94 -23.35
CA ARG A 304 19.66 12.24 -23.95
C ARG A 304 18.34 12.99 -24.21
N PRO A 305 18.17 14.24 -23.75
CA PRO A 305 17.06 15.07 -24.19
C PRO A 305 17.04 15.16 -25.72
N GLU A 306 15.90 14.88 -26.34
CA GLU A 306 15.73 15.02 -27.78
C GLU A 306 16.02 16.47 -28.19
N LYS A 307 16.93 16.68 -29.14
CA LYS A 307 17.05 18.00 -29.79
C LYS A 307 15.87 18.19 -30.74
N GLU A 308 15.34 19.40 -30.79
CA GLU A 308 14.46 19.79 -31.89
C GLU A 308 15.26 19.75 -33.20
N VAL A 309 14.95 18.79 -34.06
CA VAL A 309 15.32 18.87 -35.47
C VAL A 309 14.31 19.80 -36.12
N ALA A 310 14.63 21.09 -36.13
CA ALA A 310 13.87 22.09 -36.87
C ALA A 310 13.79 21.67 -38.33
N ARG A 311 12.62 21.17 -38.76
CA ARG A 311 12.36 20.83 -40.16
C ARG A 311 12.19 22.12 -40.94
N THR A 312 13.30 22.65 -41.46
CA THR A 312 13.28 23.62 -42.55
C THR A 312 12.61 22.96 -43.77
N VAL A 313 11.33 23.27 -43.94
CA VAL A 313 10.61 23.02 -45.19
C VAL A 313 11.04 24.11 -46.16
N ASN A 314 11.89 23.73 -47.12
CA ASN A 314 12.22 24.54 -48.30
C ASN A 314 11.17 24.32 -49.40
#